data_AF-N4UI55-F1
#
_entry.id   AF-N4UI55-F1
#
_cell.length_a   1.000
_cell.length_b   1.000
_cell.length_c   1.000
_cell.angle_alpha   90.00
_cell.angle_beta   90.00
_cell.angle_gamma   90.00
#
_symmetry.space_group_name_H-M   'P 1'
#
loop_
_entity.id
_entity.type
_entity.pdbx_description
1 polymer ?
#
loop_
_entity_poly.entity_id
_entity_poly.type
_entity_poly.pdbx_seq_one_letter_code
_entity_poly.pdbx_strand_id
1 'polypeptide(L)'
;RLVDVSNPEVFKKLRRLQSGYKYAVDGVSFMQSVQERKNIIVEAANALMLDVNCSSYPLITSSNTTLVSIISGLTLNPKNIIETIGIVKACTARVGQGAFKTEDTGDIGTKLQEMAGKWNSLDALDTFETIKVAVAYKFDGVELEHYPADLDMLARAEVVYHELPGWQKPTTGANTFYGLPKQAR
;
A
#
# COMPACT_ATOMS: atom_id res chain seq x y z
N ARG A 1 1.62 -13.12 -18.06
CA ARG A 1 2.03 -13.80 -19.31
C ARG A 1 2.75 -15.08 -18.92
N LEU A 2 2.24 -16.24 -19.33
CA LEU A 2 2.95 -17.51 -19.13
C LEU A 2 4.16 -17.55 -20.08
N VAL A 3 5.28 -18.10 -19.60
CA VAL A 3 6.49 -18.28 -20.40
C VAL A 3 6.38 -19.64 -21.10
N ASP A 4 6.41 -19.65 -22.43
CA ASP A 4 6.41 -20.89 -23.21
C ASP A 4 7.79 -21.53 -23.17
N VAL A 5 7.94 -22.54 -22.33
CA VAL A 5 9.17 -23.33 -22.16
C VAL A 5 9.37 -24.39 -23.24
N SER A 6 8.37 -24.60 -24.12
CA SER A 6 8.55 -25.46 -25.31
C SER A 6 9.39 -24.78 -26.38
N ASN A 7 9.49 -23.45 -26.34
CA ASN A 7 10.38 -22.68 -27.20
C ASN A 7 11.86 -22.95 -26.84
N PRO A 8 12.67 -23.54 -27.74
CA PRO A 8 14.05 -23.91 -27.44
C PRO A 8 14.96 -22.74 -27.05
N GLU A 9 14.72 -21.54 -27.59
CA GLU A 9 15.49 -20.34 -27.29
C GLU A 9 15.17 -19.80 -25.89
N VAL A 10 13.89 -19.85 -25.50
CA VAL A 10 13.45 -19.51 -24.14
C VAL A 10 14.04 -20.49 -23.14
N PHE A 11 13.96 -21.79 -23.42
CA PHE A 11 14.55 -22.82 -22.57
C PHE A 11 16.05 -22.63 -22.39
N LYS A 12 16.79 -22.41 -23.49
CA LYS A 12 18.24 -22.18 -23.46
C LYS A 12 18.61 -20.92 -22.66
N LYS A 13 17.81 -19.86 -22.76
CA LYS A 13 17.96 -18.64 -21.96
C LYS A 13 17.78 -18.91 -20.46
N LEU A 14 16.72 -19.63 -20.08
CA LEU A 14 16.47 -19.99 -18.67
C LEU A 14 17.57 -20.89 -18.10
N ARG A 15 18.07 -21.86 -18.88
CA ARG A 15 19.19 -22.73 -18.49
C ARG A 15 20.48 -21.96 -18.21
N ARG A 16 20.77 -20.89 -18.96
CA ARG A 16 21.93 -20.02 -18.71
C ARG A 16 21.78 -19.21 -17.42
N LEU A 17 20.57 -18.81 -17.05
CA LEU A 17 20.30 -18.15 -15.77
C LEU A 17 20.44 -19.14 -14.61
N GLN A 18 20.11 -20.42 -14.85
CA GLN A 18 20.22 -21.50 -13.86
C GLN A 18 21.66 -21.69 -13.34
N SER A 19 22.67 -21.51 -14.19
CA SER A 19 24.09 -21.58 -13.80
C SER A 19 24.54 -20.46 -12.84
N GLY A 20 23.68 -19.48 -12.54
CA GLY A 20 23.96 -18.34 -11.66
C GLY A 20 23.41 -18.43 -10.24
N TYR A 21 22.91 -19.59 -9.78
CA TYR A 21 22.26 -19.76 -8.47
C TYR A 21 23.20 -19.75 -7.26
N LYS A 22 24.16 -18.83 -7.21
CA LYS A 22 25.04 -18.62 -6.04
C LYS A 22 24.26 -18.31 -4.75
N TYR A 23 23.06 -17.75 -4.89
CA TYR A 23 22.25 -17.26 -3.76
C TYR A 23 21.02 -18.13 -3.46
N ALA A 24 20.81 -19.22 -4.20
CA ALA A 24 19.71 -20.12 -3.92
C ALA A 24 20.01 -20.92 -2.65
N VAL A 25 19.07 -20.91 -1.71
CA VAL A 25 19.16 -21.64 -0.44
C VAL A 25 17.81 -22.33 -0.17
N ASP A 26 17.82 -23.35 0.68
CA ASP A 26 16.58 -23.87 1.24
C ASP A 26 15.99 -22.84 2.22
N GLY A 27 14.89 -22.20 1.83
CA GLY A 27 14.31 -21.08 2.56
C GLY A 27 13.84 -21.46 3.97
N VAL A 28 13.31 -22.67 4.15
CA VAL A 28 12.79 -23.13 5.45
C VAL A 28 13.92 -23.33 6.45
N SER A 29 14.94 -24.11 6.08
CA SER A 29 16.11 -24.35 6.94
C SER A 29 16.86 -23.05 7.25
N PHE A 30 16.99 -22.17 6.24
CA PHE A 30 17.58 -20.86 6.42
C PHE A 30 16.80 -20.03 7.44
N MET A 31 15.48 -19.87 7.26
CA MET A 31 14.66 -19.05 8.14
C MET A 31 14.57 -19.61 9.56
N GLN A 32 14.58 -20.93 9.75
CA GLN A 32 14.68 -21.54 11.08
C GLN A 32 15.96 -21.10 11.79
N SER A 33 17.12 -21.18 11.11
CA SER A 33 18.41 -20.80 11.69
C SER A 33 18.55 -19.30 12.00
N VAL A 34 17.91 -18.44 11.18
CA VAL A 34 17.99 -16.98 11.31
C VAL A 34 17.10 -16.46 12.44
N GLN A 35 15.90 -17.01 12.58
CA GLN A 35 14.92 -16.58 13.59
C GLN A 35 15.42 -16.72 15.04
N GLU A 36 16.36 -17.64 15.30
CA GLU A 36 16.95 -17.83 16.64
C GLU A 36 18.06 -16.82 16.97
N ARG A 37 18.66 -16.17 15.97
CA ARG A 37 19.95 -15.50 16.11
C ARG A 37 19.96 -14.03 15.73
N LYS A 38 18.94 -13.57 14.99
CA LYS A 38 18.95 -12.24 14.38
C LYS A 38 17.59 -11.57 14.45
N ASN A 39 17.62 -10.25 14.54
CA ASN A 39 16.46 -9.43 14.25
C ASN A 39 16.21 -9.44 12.73
N ILE A 40 14.96 -9.69 12.35
CA ILE A 40 14.53 -9.76 10.96
C ILE A 40 13.63 -8.56 10.68
N ILE A 41 13.95 -7.80 9.63
CA ILE A 41 13.04 -6.81 9.06
C ILE A 41 12.47 -7.42 7.79
N VAL A 42 11.14 -7.43 7.67
CA VAL A 42 10.44 -7.91 6.48
C VAL A 42 9.85 -6.71 5.76
N GLU A 43 10.29 -6.50 4.51
CA GLU A 43 9.69 -5.53 3.61
C GLU A 43 8.53 -6.21 2.85
N ALA A 44 7.30 -5.77 3.12
CA ALA A 44 6.13 -6.23 2.39
C ALA A 44 6.00 -5.47 1.06
N ALA A 45 5.57 -6.17 0.02
CA ALA A 45 5.19 -5.55 -1.25
C ALA A 45 3.68 -5.25 -1.29
N ASN A 46 3.30 -4.28 -2.12
CA ASN A 46 1.92 -3.81 -2.30
C ASN A 46 1.32 -3.21 -1.01
N ALA A 47 0.00 -3.31 -0.82
CA ALA A 47 -0.72 -2.69 0.30
C ALA A 47 -1.99 -3.49 0.63
N LEU A 48 -2.56 -3.25 1.82
CA LEU A 48 -3.76 -3.92 2.32
C LEU A 48 -4.94 -3.85 1.34
N MET A 49 -5.17 -2.68 0.73
CA MET A 49 -6.26 -2.46 -0.23
C MET A 49 -6.02 -3.09 -1.61
N LEU A 50 -5.05 -4.00 -1.72
CA LEU A 50 -4.81 -4.86 -2.87
C LEU A 50 -4.74 -6.34 -2.47
N ASP A 51 -5.00 -6.69 -1.20
CA ASP A 51 -4.96 -8.08 -0.72
C ASP A 51 -6.07 -8.91 -1.38
N VAL A 52 -5.73 -10.17 -1.69
CA VAL A 52 -6.65 -11.07 -2.37
C VAL A 52 -7.90 -11.47 -1.58
N ASN A 53 -7.82 -11.46 -0.25
CA ASN A 53 -8.88 -11.97 0.62
C ASN A 53 -9.74 -10.87 1.25
N CYS A 54 -9.18 -9.68 1.48
CA CYS A 54 -9.84 -8.64 2.29
C CYS A 54 -9.99 -7.29 1.60
N SER A 55 -9.90 -7.25 0.27
CA SER A 55 -10.03 -6.00 -0.49
C SER A 55 -11.04 -6.10 -1.65
N SER A 56 -11.07 -5.07 -2.50
CA SER A 56 -12.03 -4.85 -3.60
C SER A 56 -11.85 -5.85 -4.75
N TYR A 57 -12.02 -7.14 -4.48
CA TYR A 57 -11.96 -8.21 -5.46
C TYR A 57 -12.93 -7.94 -6.62
N PRO A 58 -12.51 -8.09 -7.90
CA PRO A 58 -11.26 -8.69 -8.39
C PRO A 58 -10.13 -7.68 -8.69
N LEU A 59 -10.24 -6.42 -8.25
CA LEU A 59 -9.37 -5.32 -8.66
C LEU A 59 -8.16 -5.13 -7.73
N ILE A 60 -7.42 -6.21 -7.57
CA ILE A 60 -6.45 -6.51 -6.50
C ILE A 60 -5.21 -7.24 -7.08
N THR A 61 -4.21 -7.52 -6.24
CA THR A 61 -3.14 -8.46 -6.61
C THR A 61 -3.57 -9.91 -6.42
N SER A 62 -2.83 -10.87 -6.99
CA SER A 62 -3.11 -12.30 -6.88
C SER A 62 -2.46 -12.96 -5.65
N SER A 63 -2.08 -12.18 -4.65
CA SER A 63 -1.40 -12.66 -3.43
C SER A 63 -1.90 -11.91 -2.20
N ASN A 64 -1.63 -12.49 -1.02
CA ASN A 64 -1.84 -11.79 0.23
C ASN A 64 -0.76 -10.73 0.46
N THR A 65 -1.18 -9.55 0.89
CA THR A 65 -0.33 -8.40 1.24
C THR A 65 -0.37 -8.11 2.75
N THR A 66 -1.19 -8.87 3.47
CA THR A 66 -1.30 -8.86 4.93
C THR A 66 -0.21 -9.68 5.62
N LEU A 67 -0.16 -9.60 6.95
CA LEU A 67 0.75 -10.36 7.81
C LEU A 67 0.73 -11.88 7.55
N VAL A 68 -0.40 -12.41 7.06
CA VAL A 68 -0.59 -13.83 6.73
C VAL A 68 0.41 -14.31 5.67
N SER A 69 0.73 -13.47 4.67
CA SER A 69 1.68 -13.84 3.61
C SER A 69 3.11 -13.92 4.12
N ILE A 70 3.47 -13.05 5.07
CA ILE A 70 4.80 -13.04 5.69
C ILE A 70 5.00 -14.28 6.56
N ILE A 71 4.00 -14.60 7.39
CA ILE A 71 4.05 -15.78 8.26
C ILE A 71 4.17 -17.06 7.43
N SER A 72 3.30 -17.22 6.44
CA SER A 72 3.27 -18.42 5.61
C SER A 72 4.45 -18.49 4.63
N GLY A 73 4.82 -17.39 3.99
CA GLY A 73 5.87 -17.34 2.97
C GLY A 73 7.29 -17.44 3.51
N LEU A 74 7.55 -16.94 4.72
CA LEU A 74 8.86 -17.02 5.38
C LEU A 74 8.92 -18.04 6.51
N THR A 75 7.84 -18.80 6.74
CA THR A 75 7.75 -19.77 7.84
C THR A 75 8.07 -19.15 9.21
N LEU A 76 7.58 -17.93 9.45
CA LEU A 76 7.85 -17.25 10.71
C LEU A 76 7.00 -17.83 11.83
N ASN A 77 7.60 -17.95 13.02
CA ASN A 77 6.83 -18.25 14.22
C ASN A 77 5.99 -16.99 14.58
N PRO A 78 4.64 -17.05 14.55
CA PRO A 78 3.81 -15.88 14.82
C PRO A 78 4.05 -15.26 16.20
N LYS A 79 4.52 -16.06 17.17
CA LYS A 79 4.84 -15.59 18.53
C LYS A 79 6.07 -14.66 18.58
N ASN A 80 6.90 -14.67 17.54
CA ASN A 80 8.13 -13.87 17.48
C ASN A 80 7.92 -12.52 16.78
N ILE A 81 6.71 -12.23 16.29
CA ILE A 81 6.39 -10.94 15.68
C ILE A 81 6.16 -9.93 16.80
N ILE A 82 7.12 -9.02 16.98
CA ILE A 82 7.11 -8.04 18.07
C ILE A 82 6.50 -6.71 17.67
N GLU A 83 6.57 -6.34 16.40
CA GLU A 83 6.15 -5.02 15.91
C GLU A 83 5.64 -5.14 14.47
N THR A 84 4.62 -4.35 14.14
CA THR A 84 4.09 -4.21 12.78
C THR A 84 3.88 -2.73 12.50
N ILE A 85 4.57 -2.22 11.47
CA ILE A 85 4.55 -0.80 11.11
C ILE A 85 3.67 -0.63 9.87
N GLY A 86 2.54 0.06 10.02
CA GLY A 86 1.66 0.43 8.92
C GLY A 86 2.15 1.71 8.24
N ILE A 87 2.45 1.63 6.94
CA ILE A 87 2.84 2.81 6.15
C ILE A 87 1.60 3.39 5.48
N VAL A 88 1.21 4.60 5.91
CA VAL A 88 0.07 5.35 5.35
C VAL A 88 0.59 6.63 4.70
N LYS A 89 0.09 6.92 3.51
CA LYS A 89 0.41 8.15 2.76
C LYS A 89 -0.56 9.25 3.16
N ALA A 90 -0.10 10.51 3.11
CA ALA A 90 -0.94 11.66 3.37
C ALA A 90 -2.09 11.80 2.35
N CYS A 91 -1.86 11.36 1.10
CA CYS A 91 -2.88 11.26 0.06
C CYS A 91 -3.06 9.79 -0.36
N THR A 92 -4.30 9.41 -0.65
CA THR A 92 -4.61 8.11 -1.26
C THR A 92 -4.34 8.15 -2.75
N ALA A 93 -3.81 7.06 -3.32
CA ALA A 93 -3.71 6.89 -4.77
C ALA A 93 -3.94 5.42 -5.13
N ARG A 94 -4.37 5.20 -6.37
CA ARG A 94 -4.58 3.88 -6.95
C ARG A 94 -3.98 3.83 -8.34
N VAL A 95 -3.36 2.69 -8.66
CA VAL A 95 -3.03 2.31 -10.04
C VAL A 95 -3.88 1.10 -10.39
N GLY A 96 -4.61 1.17 -11.50
CA GLY A 96 -5.54 0.14 -11.92
C GLY A 96 -6.98 0.65 -11.94
N GLN A 97 -7.92 -0.25 -12.20
CA GLN A 97 -9.34 0.05 -12.32
C GLN A 97 -10.07 -0.11 -10.99
N GLY A 98 -11.30 0.40 -10.94
CA GLY A 98 -12.23 0.21 -9.82
C GLY A 98 -12.62 1.49 -9.13
N ALA A 99 -13.70 1.43 -8.36
CA ALA A 99 -14.18 2.57 -7.60
C ALA A 99 -13.09 3.10 -6.67
N PHE A 100 -12.77 4.39 -6.80
CA PHE A 100 -11.87 5.11 -5.93
C PHE A 100 -12.58 6.35 -5.41
N LYS A 101 -13.15 6.24 -4.22
CA LYS A 101 -14.20 7.17 -3.76
C LYS A 101 -13.70 8.55 -3.37
N THR A 102 -12.42 8.66 -3.07
CA THR A 102 -11.71 9.92 -2.81
C THR A 102 -10.91 10.38 -4.02
N GLU A 103 -11.16 9.82 -5.20
CA GLU A 103 -10.55 10.29 -6.44
C GLU A 103 -11.05 11.71 -6.75
N ASP A 104 -10.10 12.62 -6.95
CA ASP A 104 -10.36 13.96 -7.46
C ASP A 104 -9.85 14.02 -8.91
N THR A 105 -10.76 14.24 -9.86
CA THR A 105 -10.44 14.40 -11.28
C THR A 105 -10.35 15.87 -11.70
N GLY A 106 -10.34 16.79 -10.74
CA GLY A 106 -10.26 18.22 -10.96
C GLY A 106 -8.86 18.77 -10.76
N ASP A 107 -8.79 20.05 -10.41
CA ASP A 107 -7.54 20.78 -10.25
C ASP A 107 -6.71 20.27 -9.08
N ILE A 108 -7.36 19.81 -7.99
CA ILE A 108 -6.68 19.27 -6.81
C ILE A 108 -5.97 17.96 -7.17
N GLY A 109 -6.66 17.04 -7.83
CA GLY A 109 -6.08 15.79 -8.29
C GLY A 109 -4.92 16.00 -9.25
N THR A 110 -5.08 16.91 -10.21
CA THR A 110 -4.02 17.27 -11.16
C THR A 110 -2.80 17.85 -10.44
N LYS A 111 -3.02 18.81 -9.53
CA LYS A 111 -1.95 19.41 -8.73
C LYS A 111 -1.19 18.37 -7.90
N LEU A 112 -1.89 17.39 -7.31
CA LEU A 112 -1.25 16.30 -6.58
C LEU A 112 -0.40 15.42 -7.52
N GLN A 113 -0.88 15.08 -8.71
CA GLN A 113 -0.14 14.27 -9.68
C GLN A 113 1.13 14.97 -10.19
N GLU A 114 1.08 16.29 -10.41
CA GLU A 114 2.20 17.08 -10.94
C GLU A 114 3.37 17.26 -9.95
N MET A 115 3.20 16.97 -8.66
CA MET A 115 4.20 17.16 -7.60
C MET A 115 5.41 16.19 -7.66
N ALA A 116 5.81 15.72 -8.84
CA ALA A 116 7.07 14.99 -9.11
C ALA A 116 7.40 13.86 -8.10
N GLY A 117 6.40 13.05 -7.74
CA GLY A 117 6.58 11.90 -6.82
C GLY A 117 6.39 12.21 -5.33
N LYS A 118 6.19 13.48 -4.96
CA LYS A 118 5.93 13.91 -3.58
C LYS A 118 4.52 13.65 -3.10
N TRP A 119 3.58 13.32 -3.98
CA TRP A 119 2.19 12.96 -3.66
C TRP A 119 2.04 11.82 -2.64
N ASN A 120 3.12 11.07 -2.40
CA ASN A 120 3.20 10.00 -1.41
C ASN A 120 3.45 10.49 0.03
N SER A 121 3.78 11.76 0.21
CA SER A 121 4.37 12.29 1.44
C SER A 121 3.58 13.48 1.97
N LEU A 122 3.82 13.84 3.23
CA LEU A 122 3.13 14.94 3.90
C LEU A 122 3.35 16.30 3.21
N ASP A 123 4.52 16.51 2.60
CA ASP A 123 4.87 17.75 1.90
C ASP A 123 4.03 18.02 0.64
N ALA A 124 3.32 17.01 0.13
CA ALA A 124 2.31 17.22 -0.92
C ALA A 124 1.20 18.19 -0.46
N LEU A 125 0.89 18.20 0.84
CA LEU A 125 -0.22 18.97 1.39
C LEU A 125 0.18 20.40 1.80
N ASP A 126 1.46 20.77 1.63
CA ASP A 126 2.04 22.03 2.12
C ASP A 126 1.37 23.31 1.59
N THR A 127 0.68 23.24 0.45
CA THR A 127 0.17 24.42 -0.27
C THR A 127 -1.36 24.50 -0.29
N PHE A 128 -2.06 23.62 0.40
CA PHE A 128 -3.52 23.61 0.43
C PHE A 128 -4.05 24.50 1.56
N GLU A 129 -5.12 25.26 1.28
CA GLU A 129 -5.82 26.05 2.30
C GLU A 129 -6.73 25.18 3.17
N THR A 130 -7.35 24.17 2.55
CA THR A 130 -8.26 23.21 3.19
C THR A 130 -7.92 21.81 2.72
N ILE A 131 -7.89 20.86 3.65
CA ILE A 131 -7.61 19.45 3.40
C ILE A 131 -8.88 18.66 3.74
N LYS A 132 -9.36 17.88 2.76
CA LYS A 132 -10.53 17.01 2.94
C LYS A 132 -10.07 15.63 3.37
N VAL A 133 -10.61 15.13 4.47
CA VAL A 133 -10.35 13.78 4.98
C VAL A 133 -11.65 12.99 4.93
N ALA A 134 -11.65 11.88 4.18
CA ALA A 134 -12.79 10.97 4.18
C ALA A 134 -12.86 10.24 5.53
N VAL A 135 -14.00 10.36 6.22
CA VAL A 135 -14.20 9.77 7.56
C VAL A 135 -15.23 8.64 7.56
N ALA A 136 -16.12 8.61 6.57
CA ALA A 136 -17.13 7.56 6.43
C ALA A 136 -17.61 7.40 4.99
N TYR A 137 -18.28 6.28 4.74
CA TYR A 137 -19.09 6.05 3.54
C TYR A 137 -20.57 6.00 3.91
N LYS A 138 -21.44 6.49 3.02
CA LYS A 138 -22.89 6.31 3.12
C LYS A 138 -23.41 5.56 1.92
N PHE A 139 -24.35 4.64 2.12
CA PHE A 139 -25.07 3.97 1.05
C PHE A 139 -26.56 4.03 1.35
N ASP A 140 -27.35 4.52 0.40
CA ASP A 140 -28.79 4.76 0.55
C ASP A 140 -29.15 5.54 1.83
N GLY A 141 -28.34 6.56 2.15
CA GLY A 141 -28.52 7.45 3.31
C GLY A 141 -28.01 6.89 4.65
N VAL A 142 -27.61 5.61 4.70
CA VAL A 142 -27.10 4.95 5.91
C VAL A 142 -25.58 4.95 5.91
N GLU A 143 -24.97 5.34 7.02
CA GLU A 143 -23.52 5.28 7.21
C GLU A 143 -23.04 3.83 7.33
N LEU A 144 -21.97 3.51 6.63
CA LEU A 144 -21.36 2.19 6.64
C LEU A 144 -20.36 2.08 7.78
N GLU A 145 -20.53 1.06 8.60
CA GLU A 145 -19.60 0.76 9.70
C GLU A 145 -18.24 0.26 9.18
N HIS A 146 -18.24 -0.42 8.02
CA HIS A 146 -17.05 -1.07 7.46
C HIS A 146 -16.93 -0.79 5.96
N TYR A 147 -15.72 -1.01 5.44
CA TYR A 147 -15.47 -0.97 4.00
C TYR A 147 -16.35 -2.02 3.28
N PRO A 148 -17.16 -1.63 2.28
CA PRO A 148 -18.06 -2.57 1.63
C PRO A 148 -17.30 -3.58 0.76
N ALA A 149 -17.62 -4.86 0.91
CA ALA A 149 -17.08 -5.93 0.07
C ALA A 149 -17.73 -5.97 -1.33
N ASP A 150 -18.96 -5.48 -1.44
CA ASP A 150 -19.70 -5.37 -2.69
C ASP A 150 -19.20 -4.14 -3.49
N LEU A 151 -18.76 -4.39 -4.73
CA LEU A 151 -18.21 -3.34 -5.59
C LEU A 151 -19.26 -2.36 -6.10
N ASP A 152 -20.50 -2.79 -6.30
CA ASP A 152 -21.59 -1.92 -6.74
C ASP A 152 -22.02 -1.00 -5.59
N MET A 153 -22.06 -1.55 -4.38
CA MET A 153 -22.26 -0.78 -3.16
C MET A 153 -21.16 0.26 -2.97
N LEU A 154 -19.89 -0.14 -3.10
CA LEU A 154 -18.75 0.77 -3.04
C LEU A 154 -18.85 1.86 -4.11
N ALA A 155 -19.14 1.49 -5.36
CA ALA A 155 -19.22 2.43 -6.48
C ALA A 155 -20.29 3.49 -6.25
N ARG A 156 -21.43 3.11 -5.67
CA ARG A 156 -22.56 4.00 -5.35
C ARG A 156 -22.43 4.74 -4.02
N ALA A 157 -21.52 4.31 -3.14
CA ALA A 157 -21.36 4.94 -1.84
C ALA A 157 -20.99 6.43 -1.97
N GLU A 158 -21.52 7.25 -1.07
CA GLU A 158 -21.16 8.65 -0.93
C GLU A 158 -20.09 8.79 0.14
N VAL A 159 -19.13 9.70 -0.07
CA VAL A 159 -18.07 9.95 0.90
C VAL A 159 -18.47 11.08 1.82
N VAL A 160 -18.31 10.85 3.13
CA VAL A 160 -18.43 11.90 4.14
C VAL A 160 -17.04 12.46 4.40
N TYR A 161 -16.88 13.77 4.18
CA TYR A 161 -15.61 14.46 4.39
C TYR A 161 -15.65 15.33 5.65
N HIS A 162 -14.53 15.34 6.37
CA HIS A 162 -14.17 16.40 7.30
C HIS A 162 -13.19 17.35 6.63
N GLU A 163 -13.39 18.65 6.80
CA GLU A 163 -12.51 19.69 6.30
C GLU A 163 -11.59 20.17 7.42
N LEU A 164 -10.29 20.09 7.18
CA LEU A 164 -9.25 20.56 8.09
C LEU A 164 -8.57 21.79 7.48
N PRO A 165 -8.20 22.80 8.29
CA PRO A 165 -7.39 23.90 7.80
C PRO A 165 -6.01 23.36 7.40
N GLY A 166 -5.60 23.65 6.17
CA GLY A 166 -4.23 23.42 5.73
C GLY A 166 -3.26 24.40 6.40
N TRP A 167 -1.96 24.13 6.26
CA TRP A 167 -0.92 24.91 6.95
C TRP A 167 -0.21 25.93 6.05
N GLN A 168 -0.28 25.78 4.72
CA GLN A 168 0.30 26.71 3.74
C GLN A 168 1.77 27.06 4.03
N LYS A 169 2.55 26.09 4.50
CA LYS A 169 3.94 26.24 4.94
C LYS A 169 4.74 24.99 4.58
N PRO A 170 6.03 25.12 4.30
CA PRO A 170 6.85 23.95 4.03
C PRO A 170 6.97 23.06 5.28
N THR A 171 6.79 21.75 5.10
CA THR A 171 7.14 20.72 6.09
C THR A 171 8.53 20.11 5.82
N THR A 172 9.10 20.40 4.64
CA THR A 172 10.45 19.97 4.25
C THR A 172 11.49 20.46 5.27
N GLY A 173 12.33 19.54 5.76
CA GLY A 173 13.39 19.85 6.72
C GLY A 173 12.98 19.74 8.20
N ALA A 174 11.70 19.50 8.50
CA ALA A 174 11.29 19.14 9.85
C ALA A 174 11.87 17.77 10.24
N ASN A 175 12.64 17.74 11.33
CA ASN A 175 13.27 16.52 11.87
C ASN A 175 12.70 16.07 13.22
N THR A 176 11.68 16.78 13.71
CA THR A 176 10.94 16.47 14.93
C THR A 176 9.46 16.75 14.71
N PHE A 177 8.61 16.03 15.44
CA PHE A 177 7.16 16.24 15.40
C PHE A 177 6.77 17.70 15.68
N TYR A 178 7.42 18.31 16.68
CA TYR A 178 7.14 19.70 17.05
C TYR A 178 7.75 20.74 16.09
N GLY A 179 8.65 20.32 15.18
CA GLY A 179 9.18 21.15 14.11
C GLY A 179 8.22 21.34 12.93
N LEU A 180 7.12 20.56 12.88
CA LEU A 180 6.06 20.72 11.88
C LEU A 180 5.17 21.94 12.18
N PRO A 181 4.56 22.56 11.15
CA PRO A 181 3.50 23.55 11.33
C PRO A 181 2.39 23.02 12.25
N LYS A 182 1.78 23.91 13.05
CA LYS A 182 0.81 23.50 14.08
C LYS A 182 -0.34 22.66 13.52
N GLN A 183 -0.83 22.98 12.32
CA GLN A 183 -1.93 22.29 11.67
C GLN A 183 -1.52 20.98 10.98
N ALA A 184 -0.21 20.74 10.80
CA ALA A 184 0.34 19.51 10.22
C ALA A 184 0.67 18.44 11.29
N ARG A 185 0.52 18.77 12.58
CA ARG A 185 0.74 17.90 13.73
C ARG A 185 -0.58 17.33 14.21
#